data_AF-A0A968DY73-F1
#
_entry.id   AF-A0A968DY73-F1
#
_cell.length_a   1.000
_cell.length_b   1.000
_cell.length_c   1.000
_cell.angle_alpha   90.00
_cell.angle_beta   90.00
_cell.angle_gamma   90.00
#
_symmetry.space_group_name_H-M   'P 1'
#
loop_
_entity.id
_entity.type
_entity.pdbx_description
1 polymer ?
#
loop_
_entity_poly.entity_id
_entity_poly.type
_entity_poly.pdbx_seq_one_letter_code
_entity_poly.pdbx_strand_id
1 'polypeptide(L)' 'ADIKVLPNGATFLYPIAQTQTADGTVFENRGVIPDITVPLNRDDLLNGIDSQLEAAIQYLE' A
#
# COMPACT_ATOMS: atom_id res chain seq x y z
N ALA A 1 -10.65 -13.31 5.49
CA ALA A 1 -10.21 -13.19 6.89
C ALA A 1 -11.28 -13.80 7.79
N ASP A 2 -10.92 -14.25 8.98
CA ASP A 2 -11.86 -14.74 10.00
C ASP A 2 -11.84 -13.78 11.19
N ILE A 3 -12.96 -13.74 11.91
CA ILE A 3 -13.21 -12.84 13.03
C ILE A 3 -13.65 -13.67 14.24
N LYS A 4 -13.01 -13.46 15.38
CA LYS A 4 -13.39 -14.06 16.67
C LYS A 4 -13.66 -12.98 17.70
N VAL A 5 -14.75 -13.13 18.46
CA VAL A 5 -15.00 -12.34 19.66
C VAL A 5 -14.36 -13.08 20.85
N LEU A 6 -13.54 -12.38 21.61
CA LEU A 6 -12.83 -12.91 22.77
C LEU A 6 -13.68 -12.76 24.05
N PRO A 7 -13.40 -13.55 25.11
CA PRO A 7 -14.18 -13.51 26.36
C PRO A 7 -14.19 -12.15 27.07
N ASN A 8 -13.20 -11.29 26.81
CA ASN A 8 -13.13 -9.92 27.32
C ASN A 8 -13.88 -8.90 26.46
N GLY A 9 -14.59 -9.35 25.41
CA GLY A 9 -15.33 -8.50 24.47
C GLY A 9 -14.49 -7.91 23.33
N ALA A 10 -13.19 -8.21 23.25
CA ALA A 10 -12.36 -7.76 22.14
C ALA A 10 -12.62 -8.56 20.86
N THR A 11 -12.36 -7.96 19.70
CA THR A 11 -12.46 -8.61 18.39
C THR A 11 -11.06 -8.92 17.85
N PHE A 12 -10.81 -10.18 17.52
CA PHE A 12 -9.59 -10.63 16.87
C PHE A 12 -9.87 -10.96 15.40
N LEU A 13 -9.15 -10.28 14.49
CA LEU A 13 -9.22 -10.47 13.05
C LEU A 13 -7.90 -11.08 12.57
N TYR A 14 -7.96 -12.14 11.77
CA TYR A 14 -6.77 -12.72 11.16
C TYR A 14 -7.00 -13.17 9.71
N PRO A 15 -5.97 -13.09 8.85
CA PRO A 15 -6.06 -13.60 7.49
C PRO A 15 -6.19 -15.14 7.50
N ILE A 16 -6.95 -15.67 6.54
CA ILE A 16 -7.16 -17.12 6.35
C ILE A 16 -6.78 -17.58 4.94
N ALA A 17 -6.25 -16.67 4.13
CA ALA A 17 -5.88 -16.91 2.75
C ALA A 17 -4.70 -15.99 2.41
N GLN A 18 -3.85 -16.48 1.51
CA GLN A 18 -2.71 -15.72 1.00
C GLN A 18 -3.00 -15.30 -0.44
N THR A 19 -3.20 -14.00 -0.63
CA THR A 19 -3.42 -13.42 -1.96
C THR A 19 -2.11 -13.31 -2.72
N GLN A 20 -2.16 -13.65 -4.01
CA GLN A 20 -1.02 -13.65 -4.91
C GLN A 20 -1.42 -13.03 -6.26
N THR A 21 -0.45 -12.44 -6.95
CA THR A 21 -0.59 -12.01 -8.36
C THR A 21 -0.54 -13.21 -9.31
N ALA A 22 -0.81 -12.98 -10.60
CA ALA A 22 -0.83 -14.03 -11.62
C ALA A 22 0.51 -14.76 -11.80
N ASP A 23 1.63 -14.09 -11.49
CA ASP A 23 2.99 -14.65 -11.50
C ASP A 23 3.37 -15.33 -10.16
N GLY A 24 2.44 -15.40 -9.20
CA GLY A 24 2.67 -16.01 -7.88
C GLY A 24 3.32 -15.08 -6.86
N THR A 25 3.52 -13.79 -7.15
CA THR A 25 4.07 -12.85 -6.16
C THR A 25 3.09 -12.64 -5.00
N VAL A 26 3.58 -12.82 -3.77
CA VAL A 26 2.86 -12.56 -2.51
C VAL A 26 3.03 -11.10 -2.09
N PHE A 27 1.95 -10.45 -1.65
CA PHE A 27 1.98 -9.07 -1.16
C PHE A 27 2.48 -8.92 0.28
N GLU A 28 2.14 -9.87 1.15
CA GLU A 28 2.52 -9.83 2.57
C GLU A 28 4.05 -9.83 2.72
N ASN A 29 4.56 -9.01 3.64
CA ASN A 29 6.00 -8.77 3.88
C ASN A 29 6.79 -8.17 2.69
N ARG A 30 6.11 -7.76 1.60
CA ARG A 30 6.75 -7.22 0.39
C ARG A 30 6.14 -5.90 -0.08
N GLY A 31 4.81 -5.79 -0.06
CA GLY A 31 4.09 -4.70 -0.72
C GLY A 31 4.12 -4.82 -2.25
N VAL A 32 3.76 -3.73 -2.94
CA VAL A 32 3.91 -3.58 -4.39
C VAL A 32 5.04 -2.60 -4.64
N ILE A 33 6.01 -3.00 -5.48
CA ILE A 33 7.11 -2.13 -5.89
C ILE A 33 6.61 -1.30 -7.08
N PRO A 34 6.64 0.04 -7.01
CA PRO A 34 6.21 0.87 -8.13
C PRO A 34 7.23 0.83 -9.28
N ASP A 35 6.75 0.92 -10.52
CA ASP A 35 7.63 1.02 -11.69
C ASP A 35 8.45 2.32 -11.69
N ILE A 36 7.84 3.40 -11.20
CA ILE A 36 8.46 4.71 -11.02
C ILE A 36 8.39 5.06 -9.53
N THR A 37 9.56 5.10 -8.87
CA THR A 37 9.63 5.49 -7.46
C THR A 37 9.66 7.01 -7.35
N VAL A 38 8.63 7.59 -6.75
CA VAL A 38 8.57 9.02 -6.40
C VAL A 38 8.49 9.15 -4.88
N PRO A 39 9.62 9.38 -4.19
CA PRO A 39 9.63 9.45 -2.73
C PRO A 39 8.94 10.72 -2.24
N LEU A 40 8.32 10.62 -1.07
CA LEU A 40 7.72 11.77 -0.39
C LEU A 40 8.82 12.76 0.03
N ASN A 41 8.77 13.98 -0.52
CA ASN A 41 9.68 15.06 -0.16
C ASN A 41 8.98 16.02 0.81
N ARG A 42 9.67 16.34 1.92
CA ARG A 42 9.14 17.27 2.93
C ARG A 42 8.93 18.67 2.38
N ASP A 43 9.84 19.17 1.56
CA ASP A 43 9.76 20.53 1.04
C ASP A 43 8.60 20.65 0.04
N ASP A 44 8.40 19.64 -0.82
CA ASP A 44 7.25 19.58 -1.73
C ASP A 44 5.94 19.60 -0.94
N LEU A 45 5.84 18.79 0.12
CA LEU A 45 4.67 18.79 1.01
C LEU A 45 4.41 20.15 1.66
N LEU A 46 5.46 20.81 2.16
CA LEU A 46 5.33 22.12 2.80
C LEU A 46 4.89 23.21 1.83
N ASN A 47 5.17 23.03 0.54
CA ASN A 47 4.75 23.93 -0.53
C ASN A 47 3.44 23.51 -1.21
N GLY A 48 2.78 22.45 -0.73
CA GLY A 48 1.53 21.94 -1.30
C GLY A 48 1.69 21.30 -2.68
N ILE A 49 2.89 20.83 -3.01
CA ILE A 49 3.23 20.17 -4.27
C ILE A 49 2.98 18.66 -4.13
N ASP A 50 2.18 18.10 -5.04
CA ASP A 50 2.02 16.65 -5.18
C ASP A 50 3.00 16.10 -6.22
N SER A 51 4.20 15.76 -5.78
CA SER A 51 5.25 15.27 -6.66
C SER A 51 4.91 13.95 -7.35
N GLN A 52 4.04 13.12 -6.75
CA GLN A 52 3.59 11.87 -7.37
C GLN A 52 2.65 12.14 -8.54
N LEU A 53 1.75 13.13 -8.39
CA LEU A 53 0.85 13.54 -9.47
C LEU A 53 1.62 14.19 -10.63
N GLU A 54 2.55 15.10 -10.34
CA GLU A 54 3.37 15.75 -11.38
C GLU A 54 4.18 14.72 -12.17
N ALA A 55 4.78 13.74 -11.50
CA ALA A 55 5.49 12.65 -12.17
C ALA A 55 4.57 11.79 -13.04
N ALA A 56 3.32 11.58 -12.62
CA ALA A 56 2.33 10.85 -13.40
C ALA A 56 1.90 11.63 -14.66
N ILE A 57 1.69 12.95 -14.55
CA ILE A 57 1.40 13.83 -15.70
C ILE A 57 2.57 13.76 -16.68
N GLN A 58 3.80 13.95 -16.21
CA GLN A 58 5.00 13.90 -17.04
C GLN A 58 5.18 12.54 -17.75
N TYR A 59 4.80 11.43 -17.12
CA TYR A 59 4.88 10.10 -17.73
C TYR A 59 3.89 9.91 -18.91
N LEU A 60 2.77 10.63 -18.90
CA LEU A 60 1.71 10.53 -19.91
C LEU A 60 1.91 11.45 -21.12
N GLU A 61 2.78 12.45 -21.01
CA GLU A 61 3.16 13.39 -22.09
C GLU A 61 4.24 12.81 -23.02
#